data_AF-A0A954IX58-F1
#
_entry.id   AF-A0A954IX58-F1
#
_cell.length_a   1.000
_cell.length_b   1.000
_cell.length_c   1.000
_cell.angle_alpha   90.00
_cell.angle_beta   90.00
_cell.angle_gamma   90.00
#
_symmetry.space_group_name_H-M   'P 1'
#
loop_
_entity.id
_entity.type
_entity.pdbx_description
1 polymer ?
#
loop_
_entity_poly.entity_id
_entity_poly.type
_entity_poly.pdbx_seq_one_letter_code
_entity_poly.pdbx_strand_id
1 'polypeptide(L)'
;SNYSPHNAPAGHGSFLAEVTHRGELRPDANWIQGVVAALGKAGILRPEHVVLAEACDNEYAYIDQDLAFEDRIGRVRKWFDESGYITFGRFGRYEYHNSDQCIARAMQVHGHIREVARSGDRAPLQLR
;
A
#
# COMPACT_ATOMS: atom_id res chain seq x y z
N SER A 1 -21.01 9.02 6.13
CA SER A 1 -19.64 8.50 6.32
C SER A 1 -18.84 9.48 7.15
N ASN A 2 -17.91 9.03 8.00
CA ASN A 2 -17.33 9.89 9.03
C ASN A 2 -16.12 10.72 8.57
N TYR A 3 -15.41 10.29 7.52
CA TYR A 3 -14.24 11.03 7.01
C TYR A 3 -14.62 12.21 6.12
N SER A 4 -15.73 12.12 5.39
CA SER A 4 -16.26 13.20 4.55
C SER A 4 -17.74 12.93 4.23
N PRO A 5 -18.59 13.97 4.17
CA PRO A 5 -19.98 13.83 3.73
C PRO A 5 -20.09 13.45 2.24
N HIS A 6 -19.02 13.60 1.46
CA HIS A 6 -18.98 13.26 0.04
C HIS A 6 -18.56 11.81 -0.24
N ASN A 7 -18.20 11.04 0.78
CA ASN A 7 -17.82 9.63 0.62
C ASN A 7 -19.03 8.68 0.50
N ALA A 8 -20.25 9.20 0.61
CA ALA A 8 -21.49 8.47 0.34
C ALA A 8 -22.57 9.47 -0.11
N PRO A 9 -23.58 9.04 -0.88
CA PRO A 9 -24.75 9.86 -1.19
C PRO A 9 -25.51 10.31 0.06
N ALA A 10 -26.35 11.35 -0.09
CA ALA A 10 -27.24 11.80 0.97
C ALA A 10 -28.12 10.64 1.50
N GLY A 11 -28.32 10.58 2.81
CA GLY A 11 -29.06 9.50 3.47
C GLY A 11 -28.29 8.17 3.60
N HIS A 12 -27.04 8.10 3.14
CA HIS A 12 -26.24 6.88 3.17
C HIS A 12 -24.96 7.04 4.01
N GLY A 13 -24.42 5.89 4.45
CA GLY A 13 -23.08 5.76 5.00
C GLY A 13 -22.26 4.77 4.15
N SER A 14 -20.95 4.79 4.34
CA SER A 14 -20.03 3.83 3.74
C SER A 14 -19.13 3.23 4.81
N PHE A 15 -18.84 1.95 4.64
CA PHE A 15 -17.84 1.21 5.40
C PHE A 15 -16.72 0.83 4.45
N LEU A 16 -15.48 0.94 4.92
CA LEU A 16 -14.32 0.32 4.30
C LEU A 16 -13.93 -0.86 5.19
N ALA A 17 -13.90 -2.06 4.63
CA ALA A 17 -13.44 -3.26 5.31
C ALA A 17 -12.20 -3.80 4.58
N GLU A 18 -11.12 -4.00 5.32
CA GLU A 18 -9.87 -4.53 4.80
C GLU A 18 -9.74 -6.00 5.21
N VAL A 19 -9.55 -6.90 4.23
CA VAL A 19 -9.37 -8.33 4.46
C VAL A 19 -8.00 -8.73 3.93
N THR A 20 -7.06 -8.95 4.84
CA THR A 20 -5.72 -9.43 4.48
C THR A 20 -5.77 -10.91 4.14
N HIS A 21 -5.24 -11.28 2.99
CA HIS A 21 -5.11 -12.66 2.55
C HIS A 21 -3.67 -12.96 2.08
N ARG A 22 -3.34 -14.25 1.96
CA ARG A 22 -2.06 -14.72 1.42
C ARG A 22 -2.36 -15.67 0.27
N GLY A 23 -1.73 -15.46 -0.87
CA GLY A 23 -1.99 -16.22 -2.09
C GLY A 23 -2.93 -15.49 -3.03
N GLU A 24 -3.51 -16.22 -3.97
CA GLU A 24 -4.46 -15.65 -4.94
C GLU A 24 -5.87 -15.61 -4.35
N LEU A 25 -6.49 -14.43 -4.39
CA LEU A 25 -7.90 -14.24 -4.08
C LEU A 25 -8.57 -13.50 -5.23
N ARG A 26 -9.66 -14.07 -5.75
CA ARG A 26 -10.50 -13.40 -6.74
C ARG A 26 -11.87 -13.17 -6.12
N PRO A 27 -12.12 -12.00 -5.50
CA PRO A 27 -13.39 -11.76 -4.83
C PRO A 27 -14.51 -11.73 -5.86
N ASP A 28 -15.45 -12.66 -5.73
CA ASP A 28 -16.70 -12.67 -6.48
C ASP A 28 -17.86 -12.12 -5.63
N ALA A 29 -19.05 -12.06 -6.21
CA ALA A 29 -20.22 -11.57 -5.51
C ALA A 29 -20.53 -12.39 -4.23
N ASN A 30 -20.34 -13.71 -4.26
CA ASN A 30 -20.61 -14.57 -3.12
C ASN A 30 -19.63 -14.31 -1.96
N TRP A 31 -18.35 -14.13 -2.28
CA TRP A 31 -17.33 -13.78 -1.31
C TRP A 31 -17.64 -12.43 -0.65
N ILE A 32 -18.01 -11.42 -1.44
CA ILE A 32 -18.40 -10.08 -0.94
C ILE A 32 -19.60 -10.19 0.00
N GLN A 33 -20.63 -10.98 -0.37
CA GLN A 33 -21.79 -11.21 0.51
C GLN A 33 -21.42 -11.94 1.79
N GLY A 34 -20.43 -12.84 1.76
CA GLY A 34 -19.85 -13.46 2.94
C GLY A 34 -19.25 -12.45 3.93
N VAL A 35 -18.52 -11.45 3.41
CA VAL A 35 -17.99 -10.34 4.22
C VAL A 35 -19.12 -9.50 4.81
N VAL A 36 -20.14 -9.15 4.02
CA VAL A 36 -21.33 -8.41 4.50
C VAL A 36 -22.03 -9.17 5.62
N ALA A 37 -22.25 -10.48 5.47
CA ALA A 37 -22.86 -11.33 6.49
C ALA A 37 -22.01 -11.40 7.76
N ALA A 38 -20.68 -11.51 7.64
CA ALA A 38 -19.76 -11.51 8.78
C ALA A 38 -19.80 -10.18 9.55
N LEU A 39 -19.80 -9.04 8.84
CA LEU A 39 -19.94 -7.72 9.46
C LEU A 39 -21.30 -7.54 10.13
N GLY A 40 -22.37 -8.09 9.54
CA GLY A 40 -23.70 -8.14 10.15
C GLY A 40 -23.73 -8.96 11.44
N LYS A 41 -23.13 -10.15 11.42
CA LYS A 41 -22.98 -11.00 12.61
C LYS A 41 -22.17 -10.32 13.72
N ALA A 42 -21.19 -9.50 13.36
CA ALA A 42 -20.40 -8.71 14.29
C ALA A 42 -21.14 -7.46 14.81
N GLY A 43 -22.34 -7.15 14.31
CA GLY A 43 -23.12 -5.98 14.71
C GLY A 43 -22.61 -4.65 14.15
N ILE A 44 -21.74 -4.68 13.12
CA ILE A 44 -21.13 -3.48 12.53
C ILE A 44 -22.11 -2.79 11.57
N LEU A 45 -22.90 -3.57 10.84
CA LEU A 45 -23.89 -3.09 9.88
C LEU A 45 -25.15 -3.97 9.91
N ARG A 46 -26.20 -3.53 9.21
CA ARG A 46 -27.39 -4.34 8.92
C ARG A 46 -27.33 -4.80 7.47
N PRO A 47 -27.17 -6.11 7.18
CA PRO A 47 -27.03 -6.61 5.81
C PRO A 47 -28.14 -6.15 4.87
N GLU A 48 -29.38 -6.08 5.35
CA GLU A 48 -30.57 -5.66 4.60
C GLU A 48 -30.56 -4.16 4.21
N HIS A 49 -29.65 -3.36 4.77
CA HIS A 49 -29.48 -1.95 4.42
C HIS A 49 -28.33 -1.73 3.42
N VAL A 50 -27.59 -2.77 3.04
CA VAL A 50 -26.47 -2.64 2.10
C VAL A 50 -27.01 -2.53 0.67
N VAL A 51 -26.85 -1.34 0.08
CA VAL A 51 -27.32 -1.04 -1.29
C VAL A 51 -26.23 -1.19 -2.35
N LEU A 52 -24.96 -1.21 -1.93
CA LEU A 52 -23.78 -1.39 -2.78
C LEU A 52 -22.69 -2.10 -1.97
N ALA A 53 -22.06 -3.10 -2.57
CA ALA A 53 -20.89 -3.77 -2.01
C ALA A 53 -19.93 -4.11 -3.15
N GLU A 54 -18.72 -3.57 -3.08
CA GLU A 54 -17.66 -3.76 -4.08
C GLU A 54 -16.37 -4.18 -3.38
N ALA A 55 -15.53 -4.90 -4.08
CA ALA A 55 -14.21 -5.29 -3.61
C ALA A 55 -13.14 -4.90 -4.64
N CYS A 56 -11.98 -4.49 -4.13
CA CYS A 56 -10.77 -4.29 -4.90
C CYS A 56 -9.69 -5.15 -4.25
N ASP A 57 -9.07 -6.03 -5.04
CA ASP A 57 -7.93 -6.82 -4.58
C ASP A 57 -6.63 -6.07 -4.88
N ASN A 58 -5.85 -5.82 -3.83
CA ASN A 58 -4.53 -5.21 -3.93
C ASN A 58 -3.47 -6.29 -3.67
N GLU A 59 -2.95 -6.89 -4.74
CA GLU A 59 -1.98 -8.01 -4.68
C GLU A 59 -0.77 -7.69 -3.78
N TYR A 60 -0.29 -6.45 -3.83
CA TYR A 60 0.81 -5.96 -3.00
C TYR A 60 0.32 -4.83 -2.07
N ALA A 61 -0.10 -5.19 -0.85
CA ALA A 61 -0.62 -4.24 0.14
C ALA A 61 0.27 -4.07 1.39
N TYR A 62 0.79 -5.18 1.92
CA TYR A 62 1.61 -5.20 3.13
C TYR A 62 2.96 -5.87 2.90
N ILE A 63 3.95 -5.41 3.66
CA ILE A 63 5.27 -6.01 3.73
C ILE A 63 5.32 -6.87 4.98
N ASP A 64 5.49 -8.19 4.79
CA ASP A 64 5.63 -9.14 5.88
C ASP A 64 7.08 -9.14 6.40
N GLN A 65 7.28 -8.55 7.58
CA GLN A 65 8.58 -8.39 8.23
C GLN A 65 8.83 -9.50 9.26
N ASP A 66 9.05 -10.72 8.78
CA ASP A 66 9.46 -11.83 9.65
C ASP A 66 10.88 -11.63 10.24
N LEU A 67 11.31 -12.56 11.09
CA LEU A 67 12.60 -12.49 11.79
C LEU A 67 13.83 -12.45 10.87
N ALA A 68 13.73 -12.96 9.64
CA ALA A 68 14.81 -12.96 8.66
C ALA A 68 14.63 -11.86 7.59
N PHE A 69 13.66 -10.96 7.77
CA PHE A 69 13.35 -9.89 6.84
C PHE A 69 14.55 -8.98 6.60
N GLU A 70 15.18 -8.48 7.67
CA GLU A 70 16.28 -7.52 7.60
C GLU A 70 17.46 -8.08 6.79
N ASP A 71 17.86 -9.32 7.07
CA ASP A 71 18.93 -10.00 6.34
C ASP A 71 18.59 -10.18 4.86
N ARG A 72 17.35 -10.58 4.53
CA ARG A 72 16.91 -10.78 3.15
C ARG A 72 16.86 -9.47 2.38
N ILE A 73 16.19 -8.46 2.93
CA ILE A 73 16.01 -7.18 2.23
C ILE A 73 17.33 -6.40 2.17
N GLY A 74 18.20 -6.55 3.16
CA GLY A 74 19.54 -5.96 3.17
C GLY A 74 20.38 -6.40 1.97
N ARG A 75 20.35 -7.70 1.62
CA ARG A 75 21.03 -8.22 0.42
C ARG A 75 20.48 -7.62 -0.88
N VAL A 76 19.16 -7.52 -0.99
CA VAL A 76 18.50 -6.95 -2.18
C VAL A 76 18.81 -5.47 -2.33
N ARG A 77 18.66 -4.69 -1.25
CA ARG A 77 18.97 -3.25 -1.24
C ARG A 77 20.43 -2.98 -1.56
N LYS A 78 21.36 -3.74 -0.96
CA LYS A 78 22.79 -3.62 -1.26
C LYS A 78 23.07 -3.81 -2.74
N TRP A 79 22.51 -4.86 -3.36
CA TRP A 79 22.69 -5.09 -4.78
C TRP A 79 22.17 -3.91 -5.63
N PHE A 80 20.97 -3.38 -5.31
CA PHE A 80 20.43 -2.22 -6.03
C PHE A 80 21.30 -0.97 -5.84
N ASP A 81 21.77 -0.71 -4.63
CA ASP A 81 22.65 0.44 -4.32
C ASP A 81 23.97 0.39 -5.10
N GLU A 82 24.47 -0.81 -5.42
CA GLU A 82 25.70 -1.03 -6.21
C GLU A 82 25.44 -1.11 -7.72
N SER A 83 24.19 -1.36 -8.15
CA SER A 83 23.83 -1.58 -9.55
C SER A 83 23.67 -0.31 -10.41
N GLY A 84 23.50 0.86 -9.78
CA GLY A 84 23.16 2.11 -10.45
C GLY A 84 21.66 2.33 -10.71
N TYR A 85 20.79 1.38 -10.35
CA TYR A 85 19.35 1.58 -10.32
C TYR A 85 18.93 2.33 -9.05
N ILE A 86 18.04 3.32 -9.20
CA ILE A 86 17.44 4.03 -8.05
C ILE A 86 16.08 3.40 -7.74
N THR A 87 15.98 2.75 -6.59
CA THR A 87 14.73 2.17 -6.07
C THR A 87 14.25 2.93 -4.85
N PHE A 88 12.96 3.28 -4.77
CA PHE A 88 12.39 4.03 -3.65
C PHE A 88 10.88 3.78 -3.46
N GLY A 89 10.34 4.19 -2.32
CA GLY A 89 8.92 4.07 -1.99
C GLY A 89 8.55 2.72 -1.35
N ARG A 90 7.26 2.56 -1.04
CA ARG A 90 6.75 1.43 -0.24
C ARG A 90 7.23 0.08 -0.73
N PHE A 91 6.96 -0.27 -1.99
CA PHE A 91 7.40 -1.54 -2.57
C PHE A 91 8.69 -1.45 -3.37
N GLY A 92 9.07 -0.26 -3.86
CA GLY A 92 10.27 -0.10 -4.67
C GLY A 92 11.55 -0.37 -3.88
N ARG A 93 11.65 0.12 -2.64
CA ARG A 93 12.75 -0.23 -1.71
C ARG A 93 12.30 -1.15 -0.57
N TYR A 94 11.04 -1.61 -0.65
CA TYR A 94 10.40 -2.49 0.33
C TYR A 94 10.45 -1.89 1.76
N GLU A 95 10.05 -0.62 1.86
CA GLU A 95 10.02 0.17 3.08
C GLU A 95 8.57 0.27 3.56
N TYR A 96 8.31 0.09 4.86
CA TYR A 96 6.95 0.23 5.38
C TYR A 96 6.59 1.71 5.49
N HIS A 97 6.29 2.31 4.34
CA HIS A 97 6.06 3.74 4.19
C HIS A 97 4.58 4.07 4.01
N ASN A 98 4.19 5.17 4.65
CA ASN A 98 2.95 5.89 4.36
C ASN A 98 3.14 6.83 3.15
N SER A 99 2.06 7.45 2.69
CA SER A 99 2.06 8.30 1.48
C SER A 99 3.00 9.50 1.60
N ASP A 100 3.03 10.17 2.74
CA ASP A 100 3.92 11.31 3.02
C ASP A 100 5.40 10.90 2.93
N GLN A 101 5.75 9.74 3.49
CA GLN A 101 7.11 9.18 3.42
C GLN A 101 7.48 8.81 1.98
N CYS A 102 6.57 8.23 1.21
CA CYS A 102 6.79 7.96 -0.21
C CYS A 102 7.05 9.26 -1.01
N ILE A 103 6.27 10.31 -0.73
CA ILE A 103 6.45 11.63 -1.36
C ILE A 103 7.80 12.24 -0.96
N ALA A 104 8.14 12.23 0.33
CA ALA A 104 9.42 12.72 0.81
C ALA A 104 10.59 11.99 0.12
N ARG A 105 10.48 10.65 -0.02
CA ARG A 105 11.46 9.83 -0.72
C ARG A 105 11.58 10.20 -2.21
N ALA A 106 10.45 10.44 -2.88
CA ALA A 106 10.43 10.90 -4.26
C ALA A 106 11.14 12.25 -4.43
N MET A 107 10.96 13.18 -3.49
CA MET A 107 11.63 14.49 -3.51
C MET A 107 13.14 14.38 -3.29
N GLN A 108 13.60 13.47 -2.43
CA GLN A 108 15.03 13.17 -2.27
C GLN A 108 15.65 12.64 -3.58
N VAL A 109 14.99 11.67 -4.22
CA VAL A 109 15.42 11.10 -5.50
C VAL A 109 15.44 12.17 -6.60
N HIS A 110 14.41 13.01 -6.66
CA HIS A 110 14.36 14.13 -7.60
C HIS A 110 15.56 15.08 -7.43
N GLY A 111 15.87 15.47 -6.19
CA GLY A 111 17.02 16.34 -5.89
C GLY A 111 18.34 15.71 -6.32
N HIS A 112 18.53 14.42 -6.05
CA HIS A 112 19.72 13.68 -6.47
C HIS A 112 19.88 13.64 -7.99
N ILE A 113 18.82 13.29 -8.74
CA ILE A 113 18.86 13.24 -10.21
C ILE A 113 19.25 14.61 -10.79
N ARG A 114 18.71 15.70 -10.23
CA ARG A 114 19.08 17.06 -10.65
C ARG A 114 20.56 17.35 -10.40
N GLU A 115 21.10 16.92 -9.27
CA GLU A 115 22.50 17.12 -8.94
C GLU A 115 23.41 16.34 -9.90
N VAL A 116 23.11 15.06 -10.15
CA VAL A 116 23.83 14.23 -11.13
C VAL A 116 23.82 14.88 -12.51
N ALA A 117 22.66 15.39 -12.95
CA ALA A 117 22.53 16.06 -14.24
C ALA A 117 23.36 17.35 -14.34
N ARG A 118 23.53 18.06 -13.22
CA ARG A 118 24.27 19.33 -13.14
C ARG A 118 25.78 19.12 -13.05
N SER A 119 26.23 18.17 -12.22
CA SER A 119 27.64 17.97 -11.91
C SER A 119 28.31 16.90 -12.76
N GLY A 120 27.53 15.96 -13.31
CA GLY A 120 28.05 14.75 -13.96
C GLY A 120 28.55 13.70 -12.96
N ASP A 121 28.58 14.01 -11.65
CA ASP A 121 28.95 13.06 -10.60
C ASP A 121 27.84 12.02 -10.43
N ARG A 122 28.21 10.74 -10.51
CA ARG A 122 27.29 9.59 -10.41
C ARG A 122 27.45 8.84 -9.10
N ALA A 123 27.94 9.51 -8.05
CA ALA A 123 27.97 8.93 -6.70
C ALA A 123 26.59 8.35 -6.32
N PRO A 124 26.51 7.12 -5.77
CA PRO A 124 25.22 6.49 -5.45
C PRO A 124 24.41 7.28 -4.40
N LEU A 125 23.10 7.38 -4.62
CA LEU A 125 22.18 7.91 -3.61
C LEU A 125 21.97 6.90 -2.48
N GLN A 126 22.46 7.24 -1.29
CA GLN A 126 22.25 6.44 -0.08
C GLN A 126 20.94 6.86 0.60
N LEU A 127 19.84 6.22 0.21
CA LEU A 127 18.55 6.34 0.87
C LEU A 127 18.59 5.57 2.21
N ARG A 128 18.97 6.25 3.28
CA ARG A 128 18.84 5.78 4.66
C ARG A 128 17.43 6.01 5.19
#